data_AF-A0AAE3DL42-F1
#
_entry.id   AF-A0AAE3DL42-F1
#
_cell.length_a   1.000
_cell.length_b   1.000
_cell.length_c   1.000
_cell.angle_alpha   90.00
_cell.angle_beta   90.00
_cell.angle_gamma   90.00
#
_symmetry.space_group_name_H-M   'P 1'
#
loop_
_entity.id
_entity.type
_entity.pdbx_description
1 polymer ?
#
loop_
_entity_poly.entity_id
_entity_poly.type
_entity_poly.pdbx_seq_one_letter_code
_entity_poly.pdbx_strand_id
1 'polypeptide(L)'
;MGRLYKINPPCPKCHEEHNWWHIQLTNEEQAKMDAYVAASEGKSSLELLLGEPGIVVTRKIKCCCCGHVFEVEAGLRKFDEVGYRDRDFIAAVGEIPV
;
A
#
# COMPACT_ATOMS: atom_id res chain seq x y z
N MET A 1 1.13 9.58 -15.44
CA MET A 1 1.86 9.19 -14.22
C MET A 1 1.33 7.83 -13.79
N GLY A 2 2.21 6.89 -13.41
CA GLY A 2 1.80 5.54 -12.99
C GLY A 2 1.08 5.55 -11.64
N ARG A 3 0.43 4.44 -11.29
CA ARG A 3 -0.21 4.25 -9.97
C ARG A 3 0.85 4.19 -8.87
N LEU A 4 0.53 4.81 -7.74
CA LEU A 4 1.40 4.88 -6.56
C LEU A 4 0.78 4.09 -5.42
N TYR A 5 1.64 3.46 -4.62
CA TYR A 5 1.25 2.67 -3.46
C TYR A 5 2.00 3.15 -2.22
N LYS A 6 1.36 3.02 -1.06
CA LYS A 6 1.93 3.40 0.23
C LYS A 6 2.59 2.21 0.91
N ILE A 7 3.78 2.42 1.44
CA ILE A 7 4.42 1.49 2.40
C ILE A 7 4.90 2.29 3.61
N ASN A 8 4.85 1.70 4.79
CA ASN A 8 5.36 2.31 6.02
C ASN A 8 6.02 1.25 6.91
N PRO A 9 7.18 0.71 6.48
CA PRO A 9 7.94 -0.18 7.32
C PRO A 9 8.61 0.55 8.48
N PRO A 10 8.82 -0.15 9.61
CA PRO A 10 9.63 0.39 10.70
C PRO A 10 11.09 0.54 10.26
N CYS A 11 11.71 1.65 10.64
CA CYS A 11 13.15 1.84 10.41
C CYS A 11 13.95 0.86 11.28
N PRO A 12 14.91 0.09 10.75
CA PRO A 12 15.66 -0.88 11.52
C PRO A 12 16.65 -0.27 12.53
N LYS A 13 16.90 1.05 12.45
CA LYS A 13 17.71 1.79 13.43
C LYS A 13 16.89 2.52 14.49
N CYS A 14 15.77 3.12 14.09
CA CYS A 14 14.91 3.86 15.02
C CYS A 14 13.87 2.96 15.69
N HIS A 15 13.61 1.79 15.10
CA HIS A 15 12.58 0.83 15.52
C HIS A 15 11.16 1.42 15.52
N GLU A 16 10.93 2.42 14.68
CA GLU A 16 9.68 3.17 14.57
C GLU A 16 9.30 3.38 13.10
N GLU A 17 8.00 3.49 12.87
CA GLU A 17 7.39 3.92 11.62
C GLU A 17 7.39 5.45 11.53
N HIS A 18 8.16 6.00 10.59
CA HIS A 18 8.40 7.45 10.52
C HIS A 18 7.77 8.15 9.34
N ASN A 19 7.45 7.41 8.28
CA ASN A 19 6.89 8.02 7.07
C ASN A 19 6.09 7.02 6.25
N TRP A 20 5.11 7.53 5.51
CA TRP A 20 4.49 6.81 4.42
C TRP A 20 5.25 7.09 3.13
N TRP A 21 5.96 6.09 2.61
CA TRP A 21 6.62 6.21 1.31
C TRP A 21 5.62 5.90 0.18
N HIS A 22 5.62 6.75 -0.84
CA HIS A 22 4.94 6.45 -2.09
C HIS A 22 5.90 5.74 -3.04
N ILE A 23 5.56 4.52 -3.44
CA ILE A 23 6.32 3.72 -4.38
C ILE A 23 5.52 3.54 -5.67
N GLN A 24 6.23 3.53 -6.80
CA GLN A 24 5.65 3.15 -8.07
C GLN A 24 5.94 1.66 -8.31
N LEU A 25 4.92 0.93 -8.79
CA LEU A 25 5.12 -0.41 -9.30
C LEU A 25 5.69 -0.37 -10.72
N THR A 26 6.53 -1.34 -11.03
CA THR A 26 6.87 -1.66 -12.42
C THR A 26 5.61 -2.14 -13.17
N ASN A 27 5.66 -2.13 -14.50
CA ASN A 27 4.53 -2.62 -15.30
C ASN A 27 4.18 -4.08 -14.99
N GLU A 28 5.18 -4.92 -14.70
CA GLU A 28 4.98 -6.33 -14.36
C GLU A 28 4.34 -6.52 -12.98
N GLU A 29 4.84 -5.82 -11.96
CA GLU A 29 4.23 -5.82 -10.62
C GLU A 29 2.80 -5.28 -10.67
N GLN A 30 2.57 -4.23 -11.47
CA GLN A 30 1.25 -3.66 -11.64
C GLN A 30 0.28 -4.64 -12.31
N ALA A 31 0.73 -5.37 -13.33
CA ALA A 31 -0.09 -6.40 -13.99
C ALA A 31 -0.48 -7.53 -13.02
N LYS A 32 0.42 -7.92 -12.10
CA LYS A 32 0.12 -8.89 -11.05
C LYS A 32 -0.93 -8.36 -10.06
N MET A 33 -0.79 -7.09 -9.64
CA MET A 33 -1.81 -6.44 -8.80
C MET A 33 -3.16 -6.38 -9.50
N ASP A 34 -3.20 -6.08 -10.80
CA ASP A 34 -4.44 -6.03 -11.57
C ASP A 34 -5.11 -7.41 -11.68
N ALA A 35 -4.30 -8.45 -11.91
CA ALA A 35 -4.80 -9.82 -11.94
C ALA A 35 -5.36 -10.26 -10.57
N TYR A 36 -4.69 -9.89 -9.48
CA TYR A 36 -5.20 -10.12 -8.11
C TYR A 36 -6.53 -9.42 -7.87
N VAL A 37 -6.67 -8.16 -8.27
CA VAL A 37 -7.91 -7.39 -8.12
C VAL A 37 -9.04 -8.02 -8.94
N ALA A 38 -8.77 -8.42 -10.18
CA ALA A 38 -9.76 -9.10 -11.02
C ALA A 38 -10.20 -10.44 -10.42
N ALA A 39 -9.26 -11.24 -9.89
CA ALA A 39 -9.57 -12.52 -9.23
C ALA A 39 -10.27 -12.34 -7.87
N SER A 40 -10.30 -11.13 -7.35
CA SER A 40 -10.90 -10.78 -6.06
C SER A 40 -12.33 -10.23 -6.20
N GLU A 41 -12.89 -10.22 -7.41
CA GLU A 41 -14.27 -9.78 -7.64
C GLU A 41 -15.26 -10.60 -6.81
N GLY A 42 -16.16 -9.90 -6.11
CA GLY A 42 -17.17 -10.50 -5.23
C GLY A 42 -16.68 -10.83 -3.81
N LYS A 43 -15.39 -10.68 -3.50
CA LYS A 43 -14.88 -10.79 -2.13
C LYS A 43 -15.16 -9.51 -1.34
N SER A 44 -15.41 -9.66 -0.05
CA SER A 44 -15.59 -8.49 0.83
C SER A 44 -14.27 -7.77 1.08
N SER A 45 -14.33 -6.46 1.34
CA SER A 45 -13.15 -5.67 1.69
C SER A 45 -12.36 -6.25 2.87
N LEU A 46 -13.06 -6.81 3.85
CA LEU A 46 -12.46 -7.42 5.03
C LEU A 46 -11.70 -8.72 4.70
N GLU A 47 -12.23 -9.54 3.80
CA GLU A 47 -11.56 -10.75 3.32
C GLU A 47 -10.25 -10.41 2.59
N LEU A 48 -10.26 -9.36 1.77
CA LEU A 48 -9.07 -8.89 1.05
C LEU A 48 -8.02 -8.28 1.99
N LEU A 49 -8.47 -7.58 3.03
CA LEU A 49 -7.57 -6.99 4.03
C LEU A 49 -6.86 -8.07 4.87
N LEU A 50 -7.61 -9.08 5.33
CA LEU A 50 -7.08 -10.14 6.21
C LEU A 50 -6.38 -11.28 5.44
N GLY A 51 -6.63 -11.39 4.14
CA GLY A 51 -6.01 -12.38 3.26
C GLY A 51 -4.56 -12.05 2.88
N GLU A 52 -4.01 -12.90 2.01
CA GLU A 52 -2.69 -12.70 1.42
C GLU A 52 -2.63 -11.39 0.62
N PRO A 53 -1.47 -10.69 0.65
CA PRO A 53 -1.28 -9.50 -0.17
C PRO A 53 -1.33 -9.86 -1.66
N GLY A 54 -1.80 -8.92 -2.48
CA GLY A 54 -1.90 -9.14 -3.93
C GLY A 54 -0.54 -9.30 -4.59
N ILE A 55 0.48 -8.62 -4.08
CA ILE A 55 1.89 -8.80 -4.46
C ILE A 55 2.80 -8.52 -3.26
N VAL A 56 4.01 -9.06 -3.28
CA VAL A 56 5.11 -8.65 -2.41
C VAL A 56 6.17 -7.99 -3.27
N VAL A 57 6.64 -6.81 -2.87
CA VAL A 57 7.67 -6.05 -3.59
C VAL A 57 8.83 -5.72 -2.68
N THR A 58 10.04 -5.68 -3.25
CA THR A 58 11.23 -5.21 -2.56
C THR A 58 11.55 -3.79 -2.99
N ARG A 59 11.78 -2.90 -2.03
CA ARG A 59 12.16 -1.50 -2.30
C ARG A 59 13.29 -1.06 -1.40
N LYS A 60 14.20 -0.26 -1.97
CA LYS A 60 15.24 0.44 -1.23
C LYS A 60 14.75 1.84 -0.85
N ILE A 61 14.67 2.12 0.45
CA ILE A 61 14.13 3.37 1.00
C ILE A 61 15.11 4.02 1.97
N LYS A 62 14.89 5.31 2.25
CA LYS A 62 15.67 6.10 3.20
C LYS A 62 14.78 6.62 4.31
N CYS A 63 15.14 6.34 5.56
CA CYS A 63 14.50 6.91 6.74
C CYS A 63 14.64 8.43 6.74
N CYS A 64 13.53 9.15 6.90
CA CYS A 64 13.53 10.61 6.99
C CYS A 64 14.12 11.15 8.30
N CYS A 65 14.04 10.38 9.39
CA CYS A 65 14.52 10.76 10.71
C CYS A 65 16.04 10.56 10.84
N CYS A 66 16.55 9.33 10.73
CA CYS A 66 17.98 9.03 10.94
C CYS A 66 18.82 8.95 9.66
N GLY A 67 18.19 9.07 8.48
CA GLY A 67 18.88 9.02 7.20
C GLY A 67 19.37 7.63 6.76
N HIS A 68 19.13 6.57 7.55
CA HIS A 68 19.53 5.21 7.21
C HIS A 68 18.81 4.71 5.95
N VAL A 69 19.56 4.10 5.04
CA VAL A 69 19.04 3.49 3.81
C VAL A 69 18.98 1.98 3.99
N PHE A 70 17.83 1.39 3.71
CA PHE A 70 17.59 -0.03 3.91
C PHE A 70 16.64 -0.58 2.83
N GLU A 71 16.69 -1.90 2.63
CA GLU A 71 15.75 -2.63 1.78
C GLU A 71 14.62 -3.19 2.62
N VAL A 72 13.41 -3.16 2.05
CA VAL A 72 12.20 -3.65 2.69
C VAL A 72 11.43 -4.51 1.71
N GLU A 73 10.89 -5.62 2.20
CA GLU A 73 9.84 -6.38 1.53
C GLU A 73 8.47 -5.93 2.05
N ALA A 74 7.59 -5.51 1.14
CA ALA A 74 6.27 -5.00 1.49
C ALA A 74 5.18 -5.77 0.71
N GLY A 75 4.26 -6.38 1.46
CA GLY A 75 3.04 -6.95 0.91
C GLY A 75 2.04 -5.84 0.61
N LEU A 76 1.68 -5.67 -0.66
CA LEU A 76 0.74 -4.67 -1.12
C LEU A 76 -0.62 -5.28 -1.44
N ARG A 77 -1.66 -4.53 -1.12
CA ARG A 77 -3.05 -4.77 -1.52
C ARG A 77 -3.54 -3.56 -2.32
N LYS A 78 -4.73 -3.68 -2.90
CA LYS A 78 -5.37 -2.56 -3.60
C LYS A 78 -5.63 -1.36 -2.68
N PHE A 79 -5.89 -1.61 -1.40
CA PHE A 79 -6.08 -0.57 -0.37
C PHE A 79 -4.86 0.34 -0.17
N ASP A 80 -3.66 -0.13 -0.50
CA ASP A 80 -2.44 0.65 -0.35
C ASP A 80 -2.24 1.64 -1.51
N GLU A 81 -3.04 1.54 -2.59
CA GLU A 81 -2.99 2.46 -3.72
C GLU A 81 -3.41 3.87 -3.28
N VAL A 82 -2.56 4.85 -3.56
CA VAL A 82 -2.81 6.24 -3.23
C VAL A 82 -4.06 6.72 -3.95
N GLY A 83 -5.08 7.08 -3.17
CA GLY A 83 -6.35 7.59 -3.69
C GLY A 83 -7.39 6.53 -4.01
N TYR A 84 -7.09 5.24 -3.80
CA TYR A 84 -8.11 4.20 -3.87
C TYR A 84 -9.15 4.40 -2.76
N ARG A 85 -10.42 4.27 -3.13
CA ARG A 85 -11.57 4.26 -2.23
C ARG A 85 -12.38 3.02 -2.54
N ASP A 86 -12.52 2.14 -1.56
CA ASP A 86 -13.43 1.02 -1.71
C ASP A 86 -14.88 1.49 -1.67
N ARG A 87 -15.78 0.75 -2.31
CA ARG A 87 -17.23 1.04 -2.29
C ARG A 87 -17.82 0.82 -0.90
N ASP A 88 -17.23 -0.08 -0.12
CA ASP A 88 -17.66 -0.38 1.25
C ASP A 88 -17.18 0.69 2.26
N PHE A 89 -16.26 1.59 1.87
CA PHE A 89 -15.83 2.67 2.75
C PHE A 89 -16.93 3.71 2.89
N ILE A 90 -17.41 3.90 4.12
CA ILE A 90 -18.36 4.96 4.46
C ILE A 90 -17.66 6.31 4.29
N ALA A 91 -18.03 7.05 3.24
CA ALA A 91 -17.43 8.33 2.89
C ALA A 91 -17.76 9.49 3.88
N ALA A 92 -18.26 9.24 5.09
CA ALA A 92 -18.89 10.28 5.90
C ALA A 92 -18.35 10.44 7.33
N VAL A 93 -17.35 9.65 7.74
CA VAL A 93 -16.75 9.82 9.08
C VAL A 93 -15.73 10.97 9.02
N GLY A 94 -16.18 12.17 9.41
CA GLY A 94 -15.33 13.36 9.51
C GLY A 94 -15.47 14.39 8.38
N GLU A 95 -16.41 14.20 7.44
CA GLU A 95 -16.78 15.27 6.51
C GLU A 95 -17.61 16.32 7.27
N ILE A 96 -17.02 17.50 7.51
CA ILE A 96 -17.76 18.68 7.95
C ILE A 96 -18.48 19.21 6.70
N PRO A 97 -19.83 19.24 6.67
CA PRO A 97 -20.54 19.82 5.54
C PRO A 97 -20.14 21.29 5.38
N VAL A 98 -19.78 21.67 4.15
CA VAL A 98 -19.51 23.06 3.73
C VAL A 98 -20.80 23.84 3.58
#